data_AF-A0A0N8GP53-F1
#
_entry.id   AF-A0A0N8GP53-F1
#
_cell.length_a   1.000
_cell.length_b   1.000
_cell.length_c   1.000
_cell.angle_alpha   90.00
_cell.angle_beta   90.00
_cell.angle_gamma   90.00
#
_symmetry.space_group_name_H-M   'P 1'
#
loop_
_entity.id
_entity.type
_entity.pdbx_description
1 polymer ?
#
loop_
_entity_poly.entity_id
_entity_poly.type
_entity_poly.pdbx_seq_one_letter_code
_entity_poly.pdbx_strand_id
1 'polypeptide(L)'
;MQIDALFTELAKIDGVREVARVVETFEIVRNATDGRVQRVTVQILDNGTRANPHYRYACFATADDGRSAAGNPDESIEMAFDNLHWEHLDLPLD
;
A
#
# COMPACT_ATOMS: atom_id res chain seq x y z
N MET A 1 -23.71 -0.33 6.88
CA MET A 1 -23.00 -1.63 6.86
C MET A 1 -21.63 -1.39 7.47
N GLN A 2 -21.24 -2.15 8.51
CA GLN A 2 -19.86 -2.08 9.02
C GLN A 2 -18.91 -2.61 7.94
N ILE A 3 -17.75 -1.97 7.76
CA ILE A 3 -16.79 -2.30 6.70
C ILE A 3 -16.36 -3.78 6.75
N ASP A 4 -16.26 -4.35 7.95
CA ASP A 4 -15.92 -5.76 8.16
C ASP A 4 -17.00 -6.73 7.62
N ALA A 5 -18.27 -6.33 7.65
CA ALA A 5 -19.36 -7.11 7.06
C ALA A 5 -19.26 -7.12 5.53
N LEU A 6 -18.92 -5.98 4.90
CA LEU A 6 -18.66 -5.92 3.46
C LEU A 6 -17.47 -6.81 3.08
N PHE A 7 -16.39 -6.80 3.86
CA PHE A 7 -15.23 -7.63 3.60
C PHE A 7 -15.55 -9.12 3.69
N THR A 8 -16.44 -9.48 4.61
CA THR A 8 -16.94 -10.85 4.74
C THR A 8 -17.72 -11.28 3.50
N GLU A 9 -18.59 -10.43 2.96
CA GLU A 9 -19.32 -10.74 1.72
C GLU A 9 -18.38 -10.81 0.51
N LEU A 10 -17.43 -9.87 0.38
CA LEU A 10 -16.48 -9.85 -0.73
C LEU A 10 -15.55 -11.08 -0.73
N ALA A 11 -15.21 -11.62 0.44
CA ALA A 11 -14.43 -12.85 0.55
C ALA A 11 -15.18 -14.12 0.10
N LYS A 12 -16.49 -14.04 -0.14
CA LYS A 12 -17.28 -15.16 -0.70
C LYS A 12 -17.25 -15.19 -2.22
N ILE A 13 -16.73 -14.14 -2.87
CA ILE A 13 -16.62 -14.07 -4.33
C ILE A 13 -15.48 -14.99 -4.77
N ASP A 14 -15.76 -15.89 -5.70
CA ASP A 14 -14.76 -16.82 -6.24
C ASP A 14 -13.57 -16.05 -6.85
N GLY A 15 -12.36 -16.52 -6.56
CA GLY A 15 -11.12 -15.87 -6.98
C GLY A 15 -10.66 -14.67 -6.13
N VAL A 16 -11.48 -14.16 -5.19
CA VAL A 16 -11.04 -13.09 -4.26
C VAL A 16 -10.24 -13.69 -3.11
N ARG A 17 -8.98 -13.28 -2.96
CA ARG A 17 -8.06 -13.78 -1.92
C ARG A 17 -7.92 -12.83 -0.74
N GLU A 18 -8.00 -11.54 -0.97
CA GLU A 18 -7.80 -10.50 0.03
C GLU A 18 -8.73 -9.32 -0.25
N VAL A 19 -9.16 -8.65 0.81
CA VAL A 19 -9.99 -7.45 0.72
C VAL A 19 -9.41 -6.43 1.67
N ALA A 20 -9.05 -5.28 1.12
CA ALA A 20 -8.55 -4.14 1.85
C ALA A 20 -9.33 -2.89 1.41
N ARG A 21 -9.46 -1.92 2.30
CA ARG A 21 -9.95 -0.58 1.94
C ARG A 21 -8.77 0.37 1.87
N VAL A 22 -8.80 1.29 0.92
CA VAL A 22 -7.95 2.47 1.00
C VAL A 22 -8.47 3.34 2.15
N VAL A 23 -7.62 3.60 3.14
CA VAL A 23 -7.96 4.50 4.26
C VAL A 23 -7.49 5.92 4.02
N GLU A 24 -6.41 6.09 3.27
CA GLU A 24 -5.88 7.41 2.91
C GLU A 24 -5.09 7.33 1.61
N THR A 25 -5.04 8.44 0.87
CA THR A 25 -4.17 8.64 -0.29
C THR A 25 -3.58 10.04 -0.26
N PHE A 26 -2.27 10.14 -0.34
CA PHE A 26 -1.58 11.42 -0.41
C PHE A 26 -0.44 11.39 -1.41
N GLU A 27 -0.03 12.57 -1.85
CA GLU A 27 1.09 12.75 -2.75
C GLU A 27 2.30 13.28 -1.98
N ILE A 28 3.47 12.77 -2.34
CA ILE A 28 4.75 13.30 -1.91
C ILE A 28 5.60 13.67 -3.12
N VAL A 29 6.53 14.60 -2.91
CA VAL A 29 7.59 14.91 -3.86
C VAL A 29 8.91 14.54 -3.20
N ARG A 30 9.68 13.66 -3.84
CA ARG A 30 10.99 13.20 -3.32
C ARG A 30 12.08 13.30 -4.38
N ASN A 31 13.33 13.25 -3.93
CA ASN A 31 14.47 13.01 -4.80
C ASN A 31 14.76 11.50 -4.83
N ALA A 32 14.93 10.97 -6.04
CA ALA A 32 15.48 9.63 -6.29
C ALA A 32 16.98 9.62 -6.00
N THR A 33 17.57 8.43 -5.81
CA THR A 33 19.01 8.29 -5.57
C THR A 33 19.89 8.78 -6.72
N ASP A 34 19.34 8.83 -7.95
CA ASP A 34 20.03 9.34 -9.14
C ASP A 34 19.82 10.85 -9.38
N GLY A 35 19.15 11.54 -8.44
CA GLY A 35 18.91 12.98 -8.49
C GLY A 35 17.66 13.40 -9.26
N ARG A 36 16.87 12.48 -9.83
CA ARG A 36 15.56 12.81 -10.40
C ARG A 36 14.59 13.23 -9.30
N VAL A 37 13.70 14.18 -9.64
CA VAL A 37 12.55 14.52 -8.79
C VAL A 37 11.40 13.60 -9.17
N GLN A 38 10.78 12.97 -8.19
CA GLN A 38 9.64 12.07 -8.37
C GLN A 38 8.42 12.64 -7.64
N ARG A 39 7.27 12.64 -8.31
CA ARG A 39 5.98 12.73 -7.65
C ARG A 39 5.48 11.32 -7.40
N VAL A 40 5.13 11.03 -6.15
CA VAL A 40 4.74 9.69 -5.72
C VAL A 40 3.39 9.77 -5.02
N THR A 41 2.42 9.01 -5.51
CA THR A 41 1.14 8.79 -4.83
C THR A 41 1.29 7.60 -3.89
N VAL A 42 1.00 7.80 -2.61
CA VAL A 42 1.00 6.76 -1.59
C VAL A 42 -0.44 6.42 -1.21
N GLN A 43 -0.77 5.14 -1.21
CA GLN A 43 -2.03 4.59 -0.73
C GLN A 43 -1.79 3.77 0.53
N ILE A 44 -2.57 4.04 1.56
CA ILE A 44 -2.60 3.23 2.79
C ILE A 44 -3.84 2.35 2.75
N LEU A 45 -3.65 1.05 2.95
CA LEU A 45 -4.71 0.05 2.99
C LEU A 45 -4.94 -0.46 4.42
N ASP A 46 -6.19 -0.79 4.75
CA ASP A 46 -6.61 -1.48 5.99
C ASP A 46 -7.35 -2.77 5.60
N ASN A 47 -6.76 -3.91 5.95
CA ASN A 47 -7.29 -5.25 5.73
C ASN A 47 -8.45 -5.61 6.69
N GLY A 48 -8.79 -4.71 7.59
CA GLY A 48 -9.89 -4.86 8.54
C GLY A 48 -9.52 -5.73 9.73
N THR A 49 -10.43 -5.79 10.71
CA THR A 49 -10.14 -6.41 12.02
C THR A 49 -10.09 -7.94 11.99
N ARG A 50 -10.58 -8.54 10.89
CA ARG A 50 -10.55 -9.99 10.65
C ARG A 50 -9.20 -10.51 10.15
N ALA A 51 -8.36 -9.63 9.61
CA ALA A 51 -7.04 -10.01 9.12
C ALA A 51 -6.15 -10.42 10.30
N ASN A 52 -5.04 -11.11 10.02
CA ASN A 52 -4.00 -11.28 11.02
C ASN A 52 -3.60 -9.87 11.52
N PRO A 53 -3.64 -9.58 12.83
CA PRO A 53 -3.31 -8.26 13.36
C PRO A 53 -1.92 -7.77 12.92
N HIS A 54 -0.97 -8.68 12.72
CA HIS A 54 0.37 -8.35 12.23
C HIS A 54 0.44 -7.96 10.74
N TYR A 55 -0.65 -8.09 9.98
CA TYR A 55 -0.75 -7.76 8.56
C TYR A 55 -1.94 -6.84 8.27
N ARG A 56 -2.30 -5.99 9.23
CA ARG A 56 -3.52 -5.19 9.14
C ARG A 56 -3.39 -4.05 8.13
N TYR A 57 -2.27 -3.35 8.13
CA TYR A 57 -2.04 -2.19 7.29
C TYR A 57 -1.00 -2.49 6.22
N ALA A 58 -1.22 -1.98 5.02
CA ALA A 58 -0.25 -2.07 3.92
C ALA A 58 -0.11 -0.72 3.24
N CYS A 59 1.06 -0.47 2.65
CA CYS A 59 1.35 0.75 1.91
C CYS A 59 1.78 0.41 0.49
N PHE A 60 1.26 1.18 -0.47
CA PHE A 60 1.63 1.11 -1.88
C PHE A 60 1.99 2.50 -2.36
N ALA A 61 3.11 2.62 -3.06
CA ALA A 61 3.58 3.87 -3.62
C ALA A 61 3.75 3.73 -5.13
N THR A 62 3.27 4.70 -5.90
CA THR A 62 3.39 4.75 -7.36
C THR A 62 3.95 6.10 -7.78
N ALA A 63 5.05 6.10 -8.53
CA ALA A 63 5.63 7.29 -9.14
C ALA A 63 4.88 7.66 -10.43
N ASP A 64 4.98 8.94 -10.83
CA ASP A 64 4.37 9.47 -12.05
C ASP A 64 4.91 8.84 -13.36
N ASP A 65 6.09 8.22 -13.32
CA ASP A 65 6.65 7.43 -14.41
C ASP A 65 6.23 5.95 -14.41
N GLY A 66 5.30 5.57 -13.53
CA GLY A 66 4.69 4.24 -13.48
C GLY A 66 5.44 3.22 -12.62
N ARG A 67 6.60 3.57 -12.05
CA ARG A 67 7.28 2.69 -11.09
C ARG A 67 6.48 2.59 -9.79
N SER A 68 6.53 1.42 -9.17
CA SER A 68 5.78 1.13 -7.95
C SER A 68 6.67 0.51 -6.88
N ALA A 69 6.40 0.87 -5.64
CA ALA A 69 6.98 0.26 -4.45
C ALA A 69 5.87 -0.23 -3.53
N ALA A 70 6.09 -1.39 -2.93
CA ALA A 70 5.25 -1.96 -1.89
C ALA A 70 6.17 -2.54 -0.82
N GLY A 71 5.70 -2.55 0.42
CA GLY A 71 6.38 -3.16 1.56
C GLY A 71 5.61 -4.36 2.08
N ASN A 72 6.14 -4.95 3.15
CA ASN A 72 5.37 -5.92 3.93
C ASN A 72 4.24 -5.20 4.68
N PRO A 73 3.04 -5.82 4.77
CA PRO A 73 2.00 -5.31 5.65
C PRO A 73 2.43 -5.46 7.12
N ASP A 74 1.86 -4.62 7.98
CA ASP A 74 2.22 -4.55 9.40
C ASP A 74 1.01 -4.24 10.30
N GLU A 75 1.21 -4.25 11.63
CA GLU A 75 0.17 -4.00 12.63
C GLU A 75 -0.20 -2.52 12.80
N SER A 76 0.65 -1.61 12.33
CA SER A 76 0.41 -0.17 12.33
C SER A 76 0.71 0.47 10.97
N ILE A 77 0.10 1.64 10.72
CA ILE A 77 0.32 2.41 9.49
C ILE A 77 1.77 2.86 9.40
N GLU A 78 2.33 3.31 10.52
CA GLU A 78 3.69 3.78 10.64
C GLU A 78 4.69 2.69 10.25
N MET A 79 4.53 1.48 10.79
CA MET A 79 5.40 0.35 10.45
C MET A 79 5.24 -0.10 9.00
N ALA A 80 4.00 -0.16 8.49
CA ALA A 80 3.75 -0.49 7.08
C ALA A 80 4.37 0.53 6.12
N PHE A 81 4.41 1.81 6.51
CA PHE A 81 5.06 2.88 5.75
C PHE A 81 6.59 2.80 5.82
N ASP A 82 7.15 2.55 7.01
CA ASP A 82 8.60 2.39 7.20
C ASP A 82 9.15 1.17 6.44
N ASN A 83 8.34 0.11 6.30
CA ASN A 83 8.68 -1.10 5.55
C ASN A 83 8.53 -0.96 4.02
N LEU A 84 8.13 0.20 3.51
CA LEU A 84 7.96 0.37 2.07
C LEU A 84 9.31 0.33 1.37
N HIS A 85 9.44 -0.52 0.34
CA HIS A 85 10.68 -0.69 -0.43
C HIS A 85 10.91 0.47 -1.41
N TRP A 86 11.22 1.64 -0.86
CA TRP A 86 11.40 2.91 -1.59
C TRP A 86 12.43 2.83 -2.73
N GLU A 87 13.41 1.95 -2.61
CA GLU A 87 14.45 1.70 -3.60
C GLU A 87 13.90 1.13 -4.92
N HIS A 88 12.74 0.48 -4.90
CA HIS A 88 12.09 0.03 -6.14
C HIS A 88 11.65 1.20 -7.02
N LEU A 89 11.35 2.35 -6.42
CA LEU A 89 11.11 3.58 -7.16
C LEU A 89 12.39 4.17 -7.75
N ASP A 90 13.57 3.68 -7.40
CA ASP A 90 14.86 4.23 -7.85
C ASP A 90 15.53 3.33 -8.91
N LEU A 91 14.98 2.15 -9.17
CA LEU A 91 15.46 1.25 -10.22
C LEU A 91 15.38 1.90 -11.61
N PRO A 92 16.31 1.54 -12.53
CA PRO A 92 16.25 1.95 -13.93
C PRO A 92 14.93 1.54 -14.59
N LEU A 93 14.48 2.31 -15.57
CA LEU A 93 13.42 1.89 -16.48
C LEU A 93 14.05 0.95 -17.52
N ASP A 94 13.48 -0.24 -17.68
CA ASP A 94 13.82 -1.18 -18.77
C ASP A 94 13.37 -0.65 -20.15
#